data_AF-A0A7U2F4B5-F1
#
_entry.id   AF-A0A7U2F4B5-F1
#
_cell.length_a   1.000
_cell.length_b   1.000
_cell.length_c   1.000
_cell.angle_alpha   90.00
_cell.angle_beta   90.00
_cell.angle_gamma   90.00
#
_symmetry.space_group_name_H-M   'P 1'
#
loop_
_entity.id
_entity.type
_entity.pdbx_description
1 polymer ?
#
loop_
_entity_poly.entity_id
_entity_poly.type
_entity_poly.pdbx_seq_one_letter_code
_entity_poly.pdbx_strand_id
1 'polypeptide(L)'
;MSPPANPFTLAPPSALSQTYTASCHCAAFTYTITTSPPLSHPSARISQCNCSICVKNGYLMIYPANTSVTFLTGSLAEFKSYTFGTNKIAHYFCGTCGASCMARSVDPTFFPDMTCVNVRMFHGGEDVWKGVERRLADGAAL
;
A
#
# COMPACT_ATOMS: atom_id res chain seq x y z
N MET A 1 -30.46 4.28 -4.91
CA MET A 1 -29.67 4.02 -3.69
C MET A 1 -28.25 4.50 -3.97
N SER A 2 -27.77 5.53 -3.29
CA SER A 2 -26.41 6.04 -3.49
C SER A 2 -25.39 5.07 -2.86
N PRO A 3 -24.23 4.82 -3.48
CA PRO A 3 -23.20 3.99 -2.87
C PRO A 3 -22.70 4.62 -1.56
N PRO A 4 -22.25 3.81 -0.57
CA PRO A 4 -21.68 4.34 0.66
C PRO A 4 -20.46 5.21 0.34
N ALA A 5 -20.34 6.35 1.01
CA ALA A 5 -19.21 7.25 0.87
C ALA A 5 -17.91 6.48 1.21
N ASN A 6 -16.94 6.50 0.27
CA ASN A 6 -15.65 5.87 0.48
C ASN A 6 -14.87 6.68 1.54
N PRO A 7 -14.54 6.12 2.73
CA PRO A 7 -13.77 6.83 3.75
C PRO A 7 -12.33 7.13 3.32
N PHE A 8 -11.93 6.71 2.12
CA PHE A 8 -10.63 6.96 1.49
C PHE A 8 -10.69 8.02 0.37
N THR A 9 -11.71 8.89 0.36
CA THR A 9 -11.80 9.98 -0.63
C THR A 9 -10.60 10.92 -0.45
N LEU A 10 -9.71 10.94 -1.44
CA LEU A 10 -8.39 11.58 -1.39
C LEU A 10 -8.51 13.10 -1.50
N ALA A 11 -7.95 13.82 -0.52
CA ALA A 11 -7.67 15.24 -0.68
C ALA A 11 -6.49 15.43 -1.66
N PRO A 12 -6.46 16.50 -2.49
CA PRO A 12 -5.28 16.85 -3.28
C PRO A 12 -4.06 17.04 -2.36
N PRO A 13 -2.81 16.94 -2.87
CA PRO A 13 -1.61 17.11 -2.06
C PRO A 13 -1.65 18.48 -1.38
N SER A 14 -1.95 18.49 -0.08
CA SER A 14 -1.96 19.70 0.73
C SER A 14 -0.50 20.09 1.04
N ALA A 15 -0.29 21.30 1.58
CA ALA A 15 1.01 21.78 2.05
C ALA A 15 1.70 20.85 3.10
N LEU A 16 0.98 19.84 3.62
CA LEU A 16 1.50 18.78 4.47
C LEU A 16 1.56 17.47 3.67
N SER A 17 2.66 17.26 2.93
CA SER A 17 2.95 15.97 2.30
C SER A 17 4.43 15.60 2.45
N GLN A 18 4.73 14.31 2.40
CA GLN A 18 6.11 13.82 2.43
C GLN A 18 6.26 12.66 1.45
N THR A 19 7.41 12.63 0.78
CA THR A 19 7.81 11.54 -0.11
C THR A 19 8.73 10.57 0.63
N TYR A 20 8.42 9.28 0.51
CA TYR A 20 9.19 8.18 1.07
C TYR A 20 9.78 7.35 -0.06
N THR A 21 11.04 6.94 0.08
CA THR A 21 11.66 5.97 -0.82
C THR A 21 11.45 4.57 -0.27
N ALA A 22 11.18 3.61 -1.16
CA ALA A 22 11.00 2.22 -0.81
C ALA A 22 11.63 1.31 -1.86
N SER A 23 11.93 0.08 -1.46
CA SER A 23 12.41 -0.95 -2.37
C SER A 23 12.04 -2.34 -1.89
N CYS A 24 12.00 -3.30 -2.83
CA CYS A 24 12.11 -4.70 -2.43
C CYS A 24 13.50 -4.95 -1.79
N HIS A 25 13.68 -6.11 -1.13
CA HIS A 25 14.93 -6.43 -0.43
C HIS A 25 16.18 -6.37 -1.32
N CYS A 26 16.10 -6.89 -2.55
CA CYS A 26 17.23 -6.91 -3.48
C CYS A 26 17.37 -5.64 -4.32
N ALA A 27 16.54 -4.62 -4.07
CA ALA A 27 16.48 -3.36 -4.83
C ALA A 27 16.22 -3.48 -6.34
N ALA A 28 15.82 -4.65 -6.85
CA ALA A 28 15.38 -4.81 -8.25
C ALA A 28 14.18 -3.91 -8.59
N PHE A 29 13.36 -3.59 -7.58
CA PHE A 29 12.30 -2.61 -7.67
C PHE A 29 12.51 -1.53 -6.63
N THR A 30 12.58 -0.28 -7.07
CA THR A 30 12.66 0.91 -6.22
C THR A 30 11.58 1.90 -6.65
N TYR A 31 10.95 2.56 -5.68
CA TYR A 31 9.83 3.44 -5.93
C TYR A 31 9.72 4.50 -4.85
N THR A 32 9.13 5.64 -5.19
CA THR A 32 8.78 6.70 -4.25
C THR A 32 7.28 6.74 -4.02
N ILE A 33 6.89 7.12 -2.80
CA ILE A 33 5.50 7.23 -2.38
C ILE A 33 5.31 8.58 -1.70
N THR A 34 4.43 9.42 -2.25
CA THR A 34 4.02 10.65 -1.59
C THR A 34 2.76 10.40 -0.77
N THR A 35 2.77 10.74 0.52
CA THR A 35 1.57 10.71 1.36
C THR A 35 1.20 12.12 1.80
N SER A 36 -0.10 12.41 1.83
CA SER A 36 -0.66 13.60 2.45
C SER A 36 -1.82 13.16 3.35
N PRO A 37 -1.71 13.32 4.69
CA PRO A 37 -0.56 13.88 5.41
C PRO A 37 0.67 12.95 5.43
N PRO A 38 1.86 13.44 5.86
CA PRO A 38 3.03 12.60 6.14
C PRO A 38 2.71 11.54 7.21
N LEU A 39 3.45 10.43 7.22
CA LEU A 39 3.34 9.39 8.25
C LEU A 39 3.66 9.88 9.66
N SER A 40 4.48 10.92 9.82
CA SER A 40 4.74 11.57 11.11
C SER A 40 3.54 12.36 11.65
N HIS A 41 2.50 12.59 10.85
CA HIS A 41 1.34 13.34 11.26
C HIS A 41 0.42 12.52 12.17
N PRO A 42 -0.19 13.11 13.22
CA PRO A 42 -1.05 12.39 14.17
C PRO A 42 -2.29 11.71 13.54
N SER A 43 -2.73 12.16 12.36
CA SER A 43 -3.84 11.55 11.62
C SER A 43 -3.42 10.48 10.61
N ALA A 44 -2.12 10.22 10.43
CA ALA A 44 -1.64 9.12 9.60
C ALA A 44 -2.05 7.77 10.21
N ARG A 45 -2.42 6.81 9.35
CA ARG A 45 -2.86 5.48 9.77
C ARG A 45 -2.22 4.42 8.90
N ILE A 46 -1.89 3.29 9.51
CA ILE A 46 -1.45 2.07 8.83
C ILE A 46 -2.52 1.01 9.03
N SER A 47 -2.99 0.40 7.96
CA SER A 47 -3.92 -0.71 8.04
C SER A 47 -3.18 -2.00 8.32
N GLN A 48 -3.64 -2.70 9.36
CA GLN A 48 -3.24 -4.04 9.70
C GLN A 48 -4.47 -4.96 9.59
N CYS A 49 -4.47 -5.79 8.56
CA CYS A 49 -5.61 -6.64 8.23
C CYS A 49 -5.42 -8.07 8.76
N ASN A 50 -6.50 -8.66 9.28
CA ASN A 50 -6.53 -10.02 9.83
C ASN A 50 -6.69 -11.12 8.75
N CYS A 51 -6.84 -10.76 7.47
CA CYS A 51 -7.04 -11.73 6.40
C CYS A 51 -5.85 -12.69 6.26
N SER A 52 -6.08 -13.92 5.80
CA SER A 52 -5.04 -14.97 5.80
C SER A 52 -3.78 -14.59 5.01
N ILE A 53 -3.92 -14.00 3.81
CA ILE A 53 -2.77 -13.51 3.03
C ILE A 53 -2.10 -12.31 3.72
N CYS A 54 -2.88 -11.45 4.37
CA CYS A 54 -2.40 -10.24 5.03
C CYS A 54 -1.48 -10.58 6.19
N VAL A 55 -1.92 -11.53 7.02
CA VAL A 55 -1.19 -12.06 8.16
C VAL A 55 0.07 -12.80 7.70
N LYS A 56 -0.05 -13.69 6.70
CA LYS A 56 1.09 -14.50 6.22
C LYS A 56 2.18 -13.67 5.54
N ASN A 57 1.82 -12.62 4.80
CA ASN A 57 2.77 -11.73 4.14
C ASN A 57 3.26 -10.58 5.05
N GLY A 58 2.77 -10.50 6.29
CA GLY A 58 3.17 -9.48 7.25
C GLY A 58 2.84 -8.05 6.82
N TYR A 59 1.73 -7.87 6.10
CA TYR A 59 1.35 -6.57 5.54
C TYR A 59 1.04 -5.52 6.60
N LEU A 60 1.63 -4.35 6.39
CA LEU A 60 1.29 -3.09 7.05
C LEU A 60 1.09 -2.06 5.92
N MET A 61 -0.17 -1.77 5.58
CA MET A 61 -0.50 -1.05 4.35
C MET A 61 -0.89 0.40 4.60
N ILE A 62 -0.41 1.28 3.73
CA ILE A 62 -0.98 2.61 3.50
C ILE A 62 -1.65 2.64 2.12
N TYR A 63 -2.51 3.64 1.87
CA TYR A 63 -3.36 3.71 0.67
C TYR A 63 -3.19 5.03 -0.09
N PRO A 64 -1.99 5.35 -0.61
CA PRO A 64 -1.82 6.49 -1.50
C PRO A 64 -2.59 6.32 -2.81
N ALA A 65 -2.83 7.44 -3.49
CA ALA A 65 -3.29 7.45 -4.88
C ALA A 65 -2.28 6.73 -5.78
N ASN A 66 -2.75 6.11 -6.86
CA ASN A 66 -1.87 5.50 -7.86
C ASN A 66 -0.84 6.50 -8.43
N THR A 67 -1.25 7.76 -8.59
CA THR A 67 -0.40 8.86 -9.08
C THR A 67 0.63 9.34 -8.07
N SER A 68 0.52 8.94 -6.80
CA SER A 68 1.49 9.23 -5.76
C SER A 68 2.56 8.15 -5.61
N VAL A 69 2.54 7.12 -6.47
CA VAL A 69 3.57 6.06 -6.52
C VAL A 69 4.32 6.17 -7.84
N THR A 70 5.62 6.46 -7.75
CA THR A 70 6.50 6.58 -8.92
C THR A 70 7.57 5.51 -8.85
N PHE A 71 7.65 4.65 -9.87
CA PHE A 71 8.73 3.67 -9.97
C PHE A 71 10.01 4.33 -10.47
N LEU A 72 11.12 4.11 -9.76
CA LEU A 72 12.46 4.55 -10.15
C LEU A 72 13.23 3.43 -10.86
N THR A 73 12.98 2.18 -10.49
CA THR A 73 13.54 0.99 -11.14
C THR A 73 12.48 -0.12 -11.18
N GLY A 74 12.39 -0.79 -12.33
CA GLY A 74 11.31 -1.72 -12.65
C GLY A 74 9.97 -1.01 -12.83
N SER A 75 8.90 -1.78 -12.95
CA SER A 75 7.54 -1.28 -13.10
C SER A 75 6.53 -2.22 -12.45
N LEU A 76 5.30 -1.75 -12.26
CA LEU A 76 4.22 -2.60 -11.72
C LEU A 76 4.03 -3.88 -12.54
N ALA A 77 4.15 -3.80 -13.88
CA ALA A 77 3.94 -4.93 -14.79
C ALA A 77 5.03 -6.02 -14.67
N GLU A 78 6.22 -5.66 -14.18
CA GLU A 78 7.34 -6.59 -14.01
C GLU A 78 7.32 -7.33 -12.67
N PHE A 79 6.53 -6.85 -11.69
CA PHE A 79 6.30 -7.61 -10.46
C PHE A 79 5.59 -8.93 -10.77
N LYS A 80 5.86 -9.95 -9.94
CA LYS A 80 4.96 -11.09 -9.87
C LYS A 80 3.72 -10.67 -9.09
N SER A 81 2.57 -11.18 -9.49
CA SER A 81 1.30 -10.90 -8.84
C SER A 81 0.54 -12.17 -8.51
N TYR A 82 -0.30 -12.08 -7.49
CA TYR A 82 -1.19 -13.16 -7.08
C TYR A 82 -2.56 -12.58 -6.71
N THR A 83 -3.62 -13.17 -7.27
CA THR A 83 -5.02 -12.91 -6.91
C THR A 83 -5.61 -14.18 -6.31
N PHE A 84 -6.55 -14.01 -5.40
CA PHE A 84 -7.29 -15.10 -4.77
C PHE A 84 -8.67 -14.63 -4.34
N GLY A 85 -9.50 -15.53 -3.81
CA GLY A 85 -10.84 -15.19 -3.35
C GLY A 85 -11.70 -14.64 -4.49
N THR A 86 -12.18 -13.41 -4.34
CA THR A 86 -12.97 -12.71 -5.37
C THR A 86 -12.16 -12.30 -6.61
N ASN A 87 -10.83 -12.49 -6.59
CA ASN A 87 -9.90 -12.08 -7.64
C ASN A 87 -9.90 -10.57 -7.95
N LYS A 88 -10.38 -9.75 -7.01
CA LYS A 88 -10.46 -8.29 -7.19
C LYS A 88 -9.17 -7.55 -6.86
N ILE A 89 -8.31 -8.11 -6.02
CA ILE A 89 -7.06 -7.47 -5.59
C ILE A 89 -5.88 -8.33 -6.03
N ALA A 90 -4.96 -7.73 -6.79
CA ALA A 90 -3.67 -8.31 -7.12
C ALA A 90 -2.64 -7.89 -6.07
N HIS A 91 -1.97 -8.87 -5.46
CA HIS A 91 -0.86 -8.69 -4.54
C HIS A 91 0.47 -8.82 -5.29
N TYR A 92 1.25 -7.74 -5.34
CA TYR A 92 2.49 -7.64 -6.09
C TYR A 92 3.72 -7.87 -5.19
N PHE A 93 4.61 -8.75 -5.63
CA PHE A 93 5.81 -9.14 -4.92
C PHE A 93 7.00 -9.33 -5.86
N CYS A 94 8.19 -9.07 -5.35
CA CYS A 94 9.41 -9.22 -6.14
C CYS A 94 9.65 -10.69 -6.46
N GLY A 95 9.71 -11.03 -7.75
CA GLY A 95 10.00 -12.40 -8.19
C GLY A 95 11.39 -12.91 -7.81
N THR A 96 12.33 -12.01 -7.51
CA THR A 96 13.71 -12.35 -7.17
C THR A 96 13.90 -12.63 -5.68
N CYS A 97 13.34 -11.80 -4.79
CA CYS A 97 13.55 -11.92 -3.34
C CYS A 97 12.28 -12.23 -2.54
N GLY A 98 11.12 -12.32 -3.17
CA GLY A 98 9.85 -12.63 -2.49
C GLY A 98 9.24 -11.49 -1.67
N ALA A 99 9.90 -10.34 -1.57
CA ALA A 99 9.39 -9.19 -0.81
C ALA A 99 8.01 -8.76 -1.33
N SER A 100 7.02 -8.74 -0.44
CA SER A 100 5.64 -8.41 -0.75
C SER A 100 5.41 -6.91 -0.65
N CYS A 101 5.44 -6.22 -1.79
CA CYS A 101 5.62 -4.77 -1.86
C CYS A 101 4.32 -3.97 -1.84
N MET A 102 3.31 -4.42 -2.58
CA MET A 102 2.08 -3.65 -2.75
C MET A 102 0.89 -4.51 -3.18
N ALA A 103 -0.30 -3.92 -3.20
CA ALA A 103 -1.48 -4.47 -3.84
C ALA A 103 -2.26 -3.39 -4.59
N ARG A 104 -2.96 -3.75 -5.67
CA ARG A 104 -3.92 -2.88 -6.36
C ARG A 104 -5.18 -3.66 -6.69
N SER A 105 -6.29 -2.95 -6.78
CA SER A 105 -7.47 -3.53 -7.39
C SER A 105 -7.27 -3.76 -8.89
N VAL A 106 -7.73 -4.90 -9.36
CA VAL A 106 -7.90 -5.23 -10.78
C VAL A 106 -9.36 -5.12 -11.21
N ASP A 107 -10.27 -4.85 -10.27
CA ASP A 107 -11.68 -4.56 -10.52
C ASP A 107 -11.90 -3.04 -10.39
N PRO A 108 -12.28 -2.34 -11.48
CA PRO A 108 -12.45 -0.88 -11.47
C PRO A 108 -13.60 -0.41 -10.57
N THR A 109 -14.47 -1.31 -10.11
CA THR A 109 -15.59 -1.00 -9.22
C THR A 109 -15.26 -1.22 -7.74
N PHE A 110 -14.10 -1.78 -7.43
CA PHE A 110 -13.70 -2.15 -6.08
C PHE A 110 -12.37 -1.48 -5.73
N PHE A 111 -12.35 -0.54 -4.80
CA PHE A 111 -11.12 0.19 -4.42
C PHE A 111 -10.26 0.67 -5.62
N PRO A 112 -10.84 1.39 -6.60
CA PRO A 112 -10.10 1.89 -7.75
C PRO A 112 -9.08 2.97 -7.36
N ASP A 113 -8.13 3.22 -8.25
CA ASP A 113 -7.20 4.36 -8.22
C ASP A 113 -6.28 4.51 -7.00
N MET A 114 -6.19 3.46 -6.18
CA MET A 114 -5.30 3.42 -5.01
C MET A 114 -4.31 2.27 -5.08
N THR A 115 -3.12 2.52 -4.54
CA THR A 115 -2.10 1.49 -4.30
C THR A 115 -2.05 1.21 -2.81
N CYS A 116 -2.20 -0.05 -2.41
CA CYS A 116 -1.91 -0.48 -1.05
C CYS A 116 -0.41 -0.72 -0.96
N VAL A 117 0.36 0.14 -0.29
CA VAL A 117 1.83 0.02 -0.19
C VAL A 117 2.23 -0.53 1.16
N ASN A 118 3.06 -1.58 1.16
CA ASN A 118 3.60 -2.16 2.38
C ASN A 118 4.73 -1.26 2.94
N VAL A 119 4.48 -0.60 4.07
CA VAL A 119 5.45 0.34 4.69
C VAL A 119 6.74 -0.33 5.13
N ARG A 120 6.74 -1.66 5.26
CA ARG A 120 7.96 -2.44 5.56
C ARG A 120 9.03 -2.33 4.47
N MET A 121 8.66 -1.89 3.27
CA MET A 121 9.60 -1.66 2.17
C MET A 121 10.28 -0.29 2.23
N PHE A 122 9.88 0.59 3.15
CA PHE A 122 10.40 1.95 3.23
C PHE A 122 11.86 1.97 3.70
N HIS A 123 12.67 2.80 3.05
CA HIS A 123 14.03 3.08 3.49
C HIS A 123 13.98 3.77 4.86
N GLY A 124 14.90 3.42 5.76
CA GLY A 124 14.83 3.80 7.17
C GLY A 124 14.08 2.79 8.05
N GLY A 125 13.49 1.75 7.45
CA GLY A 125 12.92 0.63 8.20
C GLY A 125 11.78 1.05 9.13
N GLU A 126 11.74 0.45 10.33
CA GLU A 126 10.64 0.70 11.27
C GLU A 126 10.63 2.13 11.82
N ASP A 127 11.74 2.85 11.81
CA ASP A 127 11.80 4.24 12.31
C ASP A 127 10.88 5.19 11.57
N VAL A 128 10.52 4.85 10.32
CA VAL A 128 9.60 5.64 9.50
C VAL A 128 8.14 5.50 9.97
N TRP A 129 7.77 4.38 10.58
CA TRP A 129 6.35 4.04 10.80
C TRP A 129 6.01 3.45 12.18
N LYS A 130 6.99 3.19 13.05
CA LYS A 130 6.78 2.52 14.35
C LYS A 130 5.81 3.24 15.30
N GLY A 131 5.71 4.57 15.21
CA GLY A 131 4.82 5.39 16.04
C GLY A 131 3.45 5.68 15.42
N VAL A 132 3.20 5.21 14.20
CA VAL A 132 1.95 5.49 13.48
C VAL A 132 0.86 4.55 13.98
N GLU A 133 -0.32 5.10 14.26
CA GLU A 133 -1.46 4.32 14.74
C GLU A 133 -1.85 3.22 13.72
N ARG A 134 -2.01 1.99 14.24
CA ARG A 134 -2.45 0.83 13.47
C ARG A 134 -3.96 0.72 13.52
N ARG A 135 -4.61 0.90 12.39
CA ARG A 135 -6.04 0.60 12.22
C ARG A 135 -6.21 -0.88 11.89
N LEU A 136 -6.93 -1.59 12.74
CA LEU A 136 -7.29 -2.98 12.45
C LEU A 136 -8.40 -3.02 11.39
N ALA A 137 -8.19 -3.84 10.37
CA ALA A 137 -9.17 -4.12 9.33
C ALA A 137 -9.60 -5.60 9.40
N ASP A 138 -10.90 -5.85 9.29
CA ASP A 138 -11.46 -7.19 9.22
C ASP A 138 -11.64 -7.62 7.76
N GLY A 139 -10.54 -8.00 7.12
CA GLY A 139 -10.57 -8.52 5.76
C GLY A 139 -10.86 -10.02 5.68
N ALA A 140 -10.93 -10.71 6.81
CA ALA A 140 -11.36 -12.11 6.85
C ALA A 140 -12.88 -12.26 6.62
N ALA A 141 -13.65 -11.20 6.87
CA ALA A 141 -15.09 -11.14 6.66
C ALA A 141 -15.53 -10.62 5.27
N LEU A 142 -14.58 -10.31 4.37
CA LEU A 142 -14.82 -9.73 3.03
C LEU A 142 -14.94 -10.78 1.92
#